data_AF-A0A9X1CZ26-F1
#
_entry.id   AF-A0A9X1CZ26-F1
#
_cell.length_a   1.000
_cell.length_b   1.000
_cell.length_c   1.000
_cell.angle_alpha   90.00
_cell.angle_beta   90.00
_cell.angle_gamma   90.00
#
_symmetry.space_group_name_H-M   'P 1'
#
loop_
_entity.id
_entity.type
_entity.pdbx_description
1 polymer ?
#
loop_
_entity_poly.entity_id
_entity_poly.type
_entity_poly.pdbx_seq_one_letter_code
_entity_poly.pdbx_strand_id
1 'polypeptide(L)'
;MDKSTGRLKAVAAYAKSVGIAADQLINAVLGGRPSETLSVRAYRLGVLDGRRGWRRVVWVINKLFWWQRNHCRGAYAAAVNRCTYKNKSPADVWQGGIHKR
;
A
#
# COMPACT_ATOMS: atom_id res chain seq x y z
N MET A 1 12.76 -25.90 5.55
CA MET A 1 12.86 -24.42 5.51
C MET A 1 13.96 -24.03 6.49
N ASP A 2 15.06 -23.44 6.03
CA ASP A 2 16.21 -23.18 6.90
C ASP A 2 15.96 -21.95 7.81
N LYS A 3 16.50 -22.00 9.04
CA LYS A 3 16.31 -20.95 10.06
C LYS A 3 16.83 -19.57 9.59
N SER A 4 17.86 -19.58 8.76
CA SER A 4 18.48 -18.39 8.15
C SER A 4 17.53 -17.67 7.19
N THR A 5 16.90 -18.39 6.26
CA THR A 5 15.87 -17.84 5.36
C THR A 5 14.67 -17.30 6.13
N GLY A 6 14.29 -17.95 7.24
CA GLY A 6 13.23 -17.45 8.12
C GLY A 6 13.55 -16.06 8.70
N ARG A 7 14.77 -15.87 9.22
CA ARG A 7 15.21 -14.59 9.79
C ARG A 7 15.30 -13.48 8.73
N LEU A 8 15.82 -13.78 7.55
CA LEU A 8 15.93 -12.80 6.46
C LEU A 8 14.54 -12.28 6.02
N LYS A 9 13.55 -13.17 5.92
CA LYS A 9 12.16 -12.79 5.60
C LYS A 9 11.55 -11.88 6.66
N ALA A 10 11.80 -12.15 7.94
CA ALA A 10 11.31 -11.33 9.04
C ALA A 10 11.92 -9.92 9.02
N VAL A 11 13.24 -9.81 8.82
CA VAL A 11 13.93 -8.53 8.69
C VAL A 11 13.41 -7.73 7.50
N ALA A 12 13.24 -8.38 6.34
CA ALA A 12 12.68 -7.73 5.15
C ALA A 12 11.24 -7.22 5.38
N ALA A 13 10.40 -8.00 6.06
CA ALA A 13 9.05 -7.59 6.42
C ALA A 13 9.05 -6.39 7.38
N TYR A 14 9.96 -6.38 8.37
CA TYR A 14 10.09 -5.26 9.30
C TYR A 14 10.58 -3.99 8.61
N ALA A 15 11.63 -4.07 7.80
CA ALA A 15 12.15 -2.95 7.02
C ALA A 15 11.05 -2.35 6.10
N LYS A 16 10.23 -3.20 5.49
CA LYS A 16 9.05 -2.76 4.73
C LYS A 16 8.05 -1.99 5.59
N SER A 17 7.75 -2.46 6.80
CA SER A 17 6.85 -1.77 7.73
C SER A 17 7.39 -0.39 8.14
N VAL A 18 8.70 -0.29 8.41
CA VAL A 18 9.36 1.00 8.70
C VAL A 18 9.23 1.95 7.51
N GLY A 19 9.45 1.47 6.29
CA GLY A 19 9.27 2.27 5.07
C GLY A 19 7.82 2.77 4.89
N ILE A 20 6.83 1.93 5.19
CA ILE A 20 5.41 2.33 5.15
C ILE A 20 5.11 3.40 6.20
N ALA A 21 5.64 3.25 7.42
CA ALA A 21 5.44 4.22 8.49
C ALA A 21 6.06 5.59 8.15
N ALA A 22 7.27 5.60 7.56
CA ALA A 22 7.90 6.82 7.08
C ALA A 22 7.07 7.52 5.99
N ASP A 23 6.53 6.75 5.04
CA ASP A 23 5.67 7.30 3.97
C ASP A 23 4.35 7.88 4.53
N GLN A 24 3.74 7.22 5.50
CA GLN A 24 2.58 7.71 6.23
C GLN A 24 2.87 8.99 7.02
N LEU A 25 4.05 9.07 7.66
CA LEU A 25 4.50 10.27 8.35
C LEU A 25 4.66 11.44 7.39
N ILE A 26 5.35 11.24 6.26
CA ILE A 26 5.51 12.26 5.22
C ILE A 26 4.14 12.70 4.73
N ASN A 27 3.22 11.77 4.46
CA ASN A 27 1.88 12.12 4.04
C ASN A 27 1.13 12.96 5.08
N ALA A 28 1.24 12.61 6.37
CA ALA A 28 0.61 13.34 7.47
C ALA A 28 1.18 14.77 7.60
N VAL A 29 2.50 14.93 7.53
CA VAL A 29 3.17 16.24 7.53
C VAL A 29 2.69 17.11 6.37
N LEU A 30 2.41 16.51 5.21
CA LEU A 30 1.84 17.18 4.04
C LEU A 30 0.30 17.35 4.12
N GLY A 31 -0.30 17.26 5.30
CA GLY A 31 -1.74 17.44 5.54
C GLY A 31 -2.62 16.29 5.02
N GLY A 32 -2.05 15.10 4.85
CA GLY A 32 -2.75 13.88 4.47
C GLY A 32 -3.29 13.11 5.66
N ARG A 33 -4.08 12.06 5.40
CA ARG A 33 -4.59 11.19 6.48
C ARG A 33 -3.44 10.38 7.09
N PRO A 34 -3.28 10.31 8.43
CA PRO A 34 -2.12 9.67 9.07
C PRO A 34 -1.93 8.19 8.73
N SER A 35 -3.01 7.47 8.47
CA SER A 35 -2.96 6.04 8.08
C SER A 35 -2.84 5.82 6.57
N GLU A 36 -2.86 6.87 5.75
CA GLU A 36 -2.80 6.83 4.29
C GLU A 36 -1.36 7.06 3.83
N THR A 37 -0.87 6.22 2.92
CA THR A 37 0.43 6.44 2.26
C THR A 37 0.30 7.50 1.17
N LEU A 38 1.36 8.23 0.88
CA LEU A 38 1.38 9.32 -0.10
C LEU A 38 0.98 8.81 -1.50
N SER A 39 1.40 7.61 -1.87
CA SER A 39 1.01 6.97 -3.14
C SER A 39 -0.48 6.65 -3.24
N VAL A 40 -1.13 6.28 -2.12
CA VAL A 40 -2.58 6.06 -2.03
C VAL A 40 -3.33 7.37 -2.14
N ARG A 41 -2.88 8.40 -1.40
CA ARG A 41 -3.44 9.76 -1.49
C ARG A 41 -3.33 10.31 -2.91
N ALA A 42 -2.17 10.14 -3.55
CA ALA A 42 -1.94 10.60 -4.91
C ALA A 42 -2.88 9.92 -5.90
N TYR A 43 -3.06 8.61 -5.79
CA TYR A 43 -4.01 7.89 -6.63
C TYR A 43 -5.46 8.37 -6.42
N ARG A 44 -5.90 8.48 -5.16
CA ARG A 44 -7.25 8.95 -4.82
C ARG A 44 -7.51 10.35 -5.37
N LEU A 45 -6.62 11.31 -5.08
CA LEU A 45 -6.82 12.70 -5.51
C LEU A 45 -6.60 12.89 -7.02
N GLY A 46 -5.62 12.21 -7.60
CA GLY A 46 -5.23 12.39 -9.00
C GLY A 46 -6.13 11.64 -9.98
N VAL A 47 -6.40 10.36 -9.68
CA VAL A 47 -7.11 9.45 -10.59
C VAL A 47 -8.60 9.38 -10.26
N LEU A 48 -8.98 9.22 -8.98
CA LEU A 48 -10.39 9.07 -8.61
C LEU A 48 -11.11 10.42 -8.54
N ASP A 49 -10.53 11.41 -7.86
CA ASP A 49 -11.09 12.77 -7.78
C ASP A 49 -10.75 13.62 -9.02
N GLY A 50 -9.86 13.12 -9.91
CA GLY A 50 -9.53 13.77 -11.17
C GLY A 50 -8.66 15.04 -11.08
N ARG A 51 -8.07 15.37 -9.92
CA ARG A 51 -7.30 16.62 -9.71
C ARG A 51 -6.01 16.61 -10.52
N ARG A 52 -5.87 17.52 -11.50
CA ARG A 52 -4.75 17.57 -12.46
C ARG A 52 -3.37 17.66 -11.80
N GLY A 53 -3.23 18.44 -10.73
CA GLY A 53 -1.97 18.55 -9.99
C GLY A 53 -1.51 17.19 -9.42
N TRP A 54 -2.45 16.44 -8.85
CA TRP A 54 -2.18 15.12 -8.28
C TRP A 54 -1.96 14.03 -9.35
N ARG A 55 -2.49 14.18 -10.57
CA ARG A 55 -2.11 13.28 -11.68
C ARG A 55 -0.62 13.36 -12.00
N ARG A 56 -0.02 14.55 -11.94
CA ARG A 56 1.44 14.69 -12.11
C ARG A 56 2.19 13.98 -10.99
N VAL A 57 1.72 14.10 -9.75
CA VAL A 57 2.28 13.38 -8.60
C VAL A 57 2.20 11.86 -8.80
N VAL A 58 1.07 11.32 -9.26
CA VAL A 58 0.92 9.90 -9.59
C VAL A 58 1.94 9.45 -10.64
N TRP A 59 2.13 10.26 -11.69
CA TRP A 59 3.12 9.96 -12.73
C TRP A 59 4.54 9.95 -12.19
N VAL A 60 4.92 10.94 -11.37
CA VAL A 60 6.24 11.03 -10.72
C VAL A 60 6.48 9.81 -9.83
N ILE A 61 5.51 9.45 -8.98
CA ILE A 61 5.65 8.30 -8.08
C ILE A 61 5.74 6.99 -8.87
N ASN A 62 4.90 6.78 -9.89
CA ASN A 62 4.98 5.59 -10.72
C ASN A 62 6.33 5.48 -11.46
N LYS A 63 6.93 6.62 -11.86
CA LYS A 63 8.26 6.65 -12.47
C LYS A 63 9.37 6.35 -11.45
N LEU A 64 9.25 6.86 -10.23
CA LEU A 64 10.18 6.53 -9.14
C LEU A 64 10.18 5.02 -8.86
N PHE A 65 9.00 4.39 -8.91
CA PHE A 65 8.79 2.96 -8.74
C PHE A 65 8.58 2.22 -10.07
N TRP A 66 9.35 2.55 -11.11
CA TRP A 66 9.18 2.02 -12.47
C TRP A 66 9.23 0.48 -12.58
N TRP A 67 9.92 -0.21 -11.66
CA TRP A 67 9.93 -1.69 -11.57
C TRP A 67 8.62 -2.28 -11.02
N GLN A 68 7.69 -1.44 -10.54
CA GLN A 68 6.36 -1.86 -10.10
C GLN A 68 5.30 -1.40 -11.09
N ARG A 69 4.55 -2.35 -11.64
CA ARG A 69 3.51 -2.05 -12.63
C ARG A 69 2.40 -1.20 -12.00
N ASN A 70 2.34 0.09 -12.35
CA ASN A 70 1.42 1.07 -11.79
C ASN A 70 1.38 1.10 -10.25
N HIS A 71 2.53 1.40 -9.64
CA HIS A 71 2.72 1.46 -8.19
C HIS A 71 1.54 2.08 -7.42
N CYS A 72 1.10 3.29 -7.80
CA CYS A 72 0.04 4.01 -7.09
C CYS A 72 -1.30 3.26 -7.11
N ARG A 73 -1.65 2.62 -8.23
CA ARG A 73 -2.88 1.81 -8.35
C ARG A 73 -2.79 0.56 -7.47
N GLY A 74 -1.65 -0.11 -7.47
CA GLY A 74 -1.40 -1.28 -6.63
C GLY A 74 -1.46 -0.93 -5.15
N ALA A 75 -0.86 0.19 -4.75
CA ALA A 75 -0.89 0.70 -3.38
C ALA A 75 -2.33 1.01 -2.92
N TYR A 76 -3.12 1.67 -3.78
CA TYR A 76 -4.53 1.94 -3.52
C TYR A 76 -5.33 0.65 -3.34
N ALA A 77 -5.19 -0.31 -4.26
CA ALA A 77 -5.88 -1.60 -4.16
C ALA A 77 -5.50 -2.37 -2.87
N ALA A 78 -4.22 -2.37 -2.49
CA ALA A 78 -3.76 -3.00 -1.25
C ALA A 78 -4.27 -2.27 0.00
N ALA A 79 -4.40 -0.94 -0.02
CA ALA A 79 -5.01 -0.18 1.06
C ALA A 79 -6.50 -0.51 1.21
N VAL A 80 -7.25 -0.54 0.11
CA VAL A 80 -8.66 -0.94 0.10
C VAL A 80 -8.80 -2.36 0.64
N ASN A 81 -8.06 -3.34 0.12
CA ASN A 81 -8.12 -4.73 0.59
C ASN A 81 -7.83 -4.88 2.09
N ARG A 82 -6.89 -4.09 2.64
CA ARG A 82 -6.62 -4.06 4.09
C ARG A 82 -7.82 -3.54 4.88
N CYS A 83 -8.50 -2.50 4.41
CA CYS A 83 -9.73 -2.01 5.04
C CYS A 83 -10.86 -3.04 4.93
N THR A 84 -11.03 -3.67 3.77
CA THR A 84 -12.05 -4.69 3.56
C THR A 84 -11.84 -5.89 4.48
N TYR A 85 -10.58 -6.34 4.65
CA TYR A 85 -10.24 -7.43 5.56
C TYR A 85 -10.51 -7.06 7.03
N LYS A 86 -10.14 -5.84 7.45
CA LYS A 86 -10.40 -5.35 8.82
C LYS A 86 -11.88 -5.32 9.18
N ASN A 87 -12.75 -5.17 8.18
CA ASN A 87 -14.19 -5.11 8.35
C ASN A 87 -14.88 -6.49 8.25
N LYS A 88 -14.12 -7.59 8.08
CA LYS A 88 -14.64 -8.96 8.01
C LYS A 88 -14.45 -9.69 9.34
N SER A 89 -15.41 -10.57 9.69
CA SER A 89 -15.24 -11.52 10.79
C SER A 89 -14.08 -12.48 10.45
N PRO A 90 -13.30 -12.96 11.44
CA PRO A 90 -12.26 -13.98 11.20
C PRO A 90 -12.77 -15.20 10.43
N ALA A 91 -14.05 -15.57 10.58
CA ALA A 91 -14.66 -16.66 9.83
C ALA A 91 -14.75 -16.39 8.31
N ASP A 92 -15.04 -15.15 7.91
CA ASP A 92 -15.20 -14.76 6.50
C ASP A 92 -13.86 -14.67 5.76
N VAL A 93 -12.77 -14.51 6.51
CA VAL A 93 -11.41 -14.45 5.98
C VAL A 93 -10.92 -15.82 5.54
N TRP A 94 -11.13 -16.85 6.38
CA TRP A 94 -10.63 -18.21 6.13
C TRP A 94 -11.35 -18.87 4.95
N GLN A 95 -12.63 -18.56 4.72
CA GLN A 95 -13.40 -19.11 3.59
C GLN A 95 -12.93 -18.59 2.23
N GLY A 96 -12.34 -17.38 2.17
CA GLY A 96 -11.86 -16.79 0.91
C GLY A 96 -10.53 -17.36 0.38
N GLY A 97 -9.80 -18.12 1.20
CA GLY A 97 -8.49 -18.69 0.86
C GLY A 97 -8.52 -20.11 0.28
N ILE A 98 -9.64 -20.84 0.42
CA ILE A 98 -9.73 -22.26 0.05
C ILE A 98 -10.18 -22.46 -1.41
N HIS A 99 -10.80 -21.45 -2.03
CA HIS A 99 -11.28 -21.48 -3.42
C HIS A 99 -10.32 -20.90 -4.48
N LYS A 100 -9.04 -20.68 -4.13
CA LYS A 100 -7.98 -20.43 -5.11
C LYS A 100 -6.99 -21.59 -5.11
N ARG A 101 -7.44 -22.74 -5.62
CA ARG A 101 -6.56 -23.79 -6.13
C ARG A 101 -6.70 -23.83 -7.64
#